data_AF-A0A2D9XPL0-F1
#
_entry.id   AF-A0A2D9XPL0-F1
#
_cell.length_a   1.000
_cell.length_b   1.000
_cell.length_c   1.000
_cell.angle_alpha   90.00
_cell.angle_beta   90.00
_cell.angle_gamma   90.00
#
_symmetry.space_group_name_H-M   'P 1'
#
loop_
_entity.id
_entity.type
_entity.pdbx_description
1 polymer ?
#
loop_
_entity_poly.entity_id
_entity_poly.type
_entity_poly.pdbx_seq_one_letter_code
_entity_poly.pdbx_strand_id
1 'polypeptide(L)' 'MAKDLKKRGFKFLGPTTMYAHMQAMGLVNDHLHGCDFR' A
#
# COMPACT_ATOMS: atom_id res chain seq x y z
N MET A 1 -1.90 1.51 -10.02
CA MET A 1 -0.73 1.74 -9.13
C MET A 1 0.43 0.78 -9.39
N ALA A 2 0.40 -0.50 -8.99
CA ALA A 2 1.55 -1.41 -9.18
C ALA A 2 1.97 -1.56 -10.66
N LYS A 3 1.00 -1.70 -11.57
CA LYS A 3 1.27 -1.79 -13.02
C LYS A 3 1.85 -0.51 -13.62
N ASP A 4 1.38 0.65 -13.17
CA ASP A 4 1.85 1.96 -13.65
C ASP A 4 3.26 2.27 -13.14
N LEU A 5 3.55 1.93 -11.89
CA LEU A 5 4.88 2.07 -11.29
C LEU A 5 5.88 1.12 -11.95
N LYS A 6 5.45 -0.11 -12.29
CA LYS A 6 6.27 -1.03 -13.09
C LYS A 6 6.59 -0.45 -14.48
N LYS A 7 5.64 0.23 -15.15
CA LYS A 7 5.89 0.95 -16.42
C LYS A 7 6.83 2.14 -16.27
N ARG A 8 6.84 2.80 -15.10
CA ARG A 8 7.76 3.89 -14.76
C ARG A 8 9.16 3.39 -14.33
N GLY A 9 9.43 2.09 -14.42
CA GLY A 9 10.74 1.51 -14.13
C GLY A 9 10.97 1.10 -12.68
N PHE A 10 9.96 1.22 -11.81
CA PHE A 10 10.07 0.73 -10.44
C PHE A 10 10.10 -0.80 -10.42
N LYS A 11 11.13 -1.35 -9.76
CA LYS A 11 11.31 -2.79 -9.56
C LYS A 11 10.88 -3.18 -8.14
N PHE A 12 10.51 -4.44 -7.93
CA PHE A 12 10.06 -5.00 -6.63
C PHE A 12 8.72 -4.46 -6.08
N LEU A 13 7.99 -3.63 -6.83
CA LEU A 13 6.64 -3.18 -6.46
C LEU A 13 5.56 -4.11 -7.00
N GLY A 14 5.45 -5.29 -6.37
CA GLY A 14 4.32 -6.19 -6.59
C GLY A 14 3.00 -5.64 -6.05
N PRO A 15 1.86 -6.25 -6.39
CA PRO A 15 0.55 -5.83 -5.88
C PRO A 15 0.49 -5.85 -4.34
N THR A 16 1.06 -6.85 -3.69
CA THR A 16 1.13 -6.94 -2.22
C THR A 16 1.96 -5.81 -1.60
N THR A 17 3.13 -5.51 -2.16
CA THR A 17 3.99 -4.41 -1.70
C THR A 17 3.29 -3.07 -1.83
N MET A 18 2.54 -2.86 -2.92
CA MET A 18 1.77 -1.64 -3.11
C MET A 18 0.61 -1.52 -2.14
N TYR A 19 -0.05 -2.62 -1.79
CA TYR A 19 -1.10 -2.60 -0.78
C TYR A 19 -0.55 -2.25 0.61
N ALA A 20 0.56 -2.87 1.01
CA ALA A 20 1.25 -2.53 2.25
C ALA A 20 1.72 -1.06 2.29
N HIS A 21 2.18 -0.53 1.15
CA HIS A 21 2.55 0.88 1.03
C HIS A 21 1.33 1.81 1.17
N MET A 22 0.18 1.43 0.61
CA MET A 22 -1.06 2.19 0.77
C MET A 22 -1.53 2.20 2.24
N GLN A 23 -1.38 1.09 2.96
CA GLN A 23 -1.65 1.03 4.39
C GLN A 23 -0.69 1.94 5.18
N ALA A 24 0.61 1.85 4.93
CA ALA A 24 1.63 2.62 5.65
C ALA A 24 1.53 4.15 5.43
N MET A 25 1.12 4.59 4.24
CA MET A 25 0.90 6.02 3.96
C MET A 25 -0.49 6.51 4.41
N GLY A 26 -1.35 5.65 4.97
CA GLY A 26 -2.71 6.01 5.36
C GLY A 26 -3.68 6.21 4.20
N LEU A 27 -3.34 5.76 2.99
CA LEU A 27 -4.27 5.76 1.84
C LEU A 27 -5.37 4.71 2.01
N VAL A 28 -5.11 3.67 2.78
CA VAL A 28 -6.08 2.65 3.19
C VAL A 28 -5.99 2.51 4.71
N ASN A 29 -7.09 2.81 5.41
CA ASN A 29 -7.19 2.61 6.84
C ASN A 29 -7.78 1.23 7.13
N ASP A 30 -6.90 0.24 7.24
CA ASP A 30 -7.23 -1.16 7.52
C ASP A 30 -6.92 -1.53 8.99
N HIS A 31 -6.93 -0.52 9.88
CA HIS A 31 -6.74 -0.74 11.30
C HIS A 31 -7.90 -1.59 11.86
N LEU A 32 -7.55 -2.56 12.71
CA LEU A 32 -8.53 -3.44 13.36
C LEU A 32 -9.59 -2.62 14.11
N HIS A 33 -10.82 -3.14 14.17
CA HIS A 33 -11.88 -2.52 14.95
C HIS A 33 -11.50 -2.53 16.44
N GLY A 34 -11.43 -1.34 17.04
CA GLY A 34 -10.95 -1.14 18.41
C GLY A 34 -9.45 -0.81 18.52
N CYS A 35 -8.76 -0.57 17.40
CA CYS A 35 -7.40 -0.02 17.44
C CYS A 35 -7.44 1.44 17.92
N ASP A 36 -6.65 1.77 18.95
CA ASP A 36 -6.55 3.12 19.51
C ASP A 36 -5.99 4.16 18.51
N PHE A 37 -5.34 3.71 17.44
CA PHE A 37 -4.71 4.52 16.41
C PHE A 37 -5.47 4.52 15.07
N ARG A 38 -6.74 4.09 15.06
CA ARG A 38 -7.59 4.11 13.87
C ARG A 38 -8.03 5.53 13.49
#